data_AF-A0A947WI87-F1
#
_entry.id   AF-A0A947WI87-F1
#
_cell.length_a   1.000
_cell.length_b   1.000
_cell.length_c   1.000
_cell.angle_alpha   90.00
_cell.angle_beta   90.00
_cell.angle_gamma   90.00
#
_symmetry.space_group_name_H-M   'P 1'
#
loop_
_entity.id
_entity.type
_entity.pdbx_description
1 polymer ?
#
loop_
_entity_poly.entity_id
_entity_poly.type
_entity_poly.pdbx_seq_one_letter_code
_entity_poly.pdbx_strand_id
1 'polypeptide(L)'
;MQIKTLSTKAVCGVLVGFLVLTFSGCTIPLYHQVVEANKKVDEVKKIFSDSDAVVSEAHALSQKVYNDSLTQRVMENNLDDINELNGKLDTEKENLVKAEGILKEVEGYRLPQDYKDGYLKAVKDGRSKRIEQIDVVEGLLFESENLASALVDYYSAINRLEQVGNRMGEMPEISFENPETIEQAKQILGEVSTGAKEVQAEFNDAAASVSVDVFTKLRDTAVDLGNVADASDALVTIYEALLTAAINGDEQGFVNAYNQLPVQLEVLVASLEKFEAGFPADLVDNNGDLTTKAENMIQTWKDDNFKDLFNQYDDLQKTIDDIDNAISQGYK
;
A
#
# COMPACT_ATOMS: atom_id res chain seq x y z
N MET A 1 23.72 70.96 67.59
CA MET A 1 23.81 70.54 66.18
C MET A 1 22.90 69.33 66.01
N GLN A 2 21.66 69.56 65.56
CA GLN A 2 20.63 68.53 65.43
C GLN A 2 20.80 67.85 64.06
N ILE A 3 21.24 66.59 64.05
CA ILE A 3 21.17 65.75 62.86
C ILE A 3 19.70 65.33 62.72
N LYS A 4 19.04 65.87 61.69
CA LYS A 4 17.65 65.56 61.35
C LYS A 4 17.52 64.05 61.12
N THR A 5 16.60 63.43 61.86
CA THR A 5 16.01 62.12 61.59
C THR A 5 15.47 62.09 60.16
N LEU A 6 16.17 61.43 59.24
CA LEU A 6 15.59 60.98 57.97
C LEU A 6 14.48 59.97 58.29
N SER A 7 13.24 60.27 57.87
CA SER A 7 12.09 59.43 58.15
C SER A 7 12.28 58.05 57.50
N THR A 8 12.17 56.99 58.28
CA THR A 8 12.21 55.57 57.88
C THR A 8 11.25 55.25 56.71
N LYS A 9 10.21 56.06 56.52
CA LYS A 9 9.26 55.95 55.39
C LYS A 9 9.86 56.28 54.02
N ALA A 10 10.83 57.19 53.93
CA ALA A 10 11.46 57.57 52.66
C ALA A 10 12.49 56.52 52.19
N VAL A 11 13.20 55.89 53.13
CA VAL A 11 14.18 54.84 52.82
C VAL A 11 13.49 53.53 52.42
N CYS A 12 12.37 53.16 53.07
CA CYS A 12 11.57 51.99 52.66
C CYS A 12 10.86 52.21 51.31
N GLY A 13 10.38 53.43 51.00
CA GLY A 13 9.74 53.73 49.72
C GLY A 13 10.69 53.63 48.52
N VAL A 14 11.95 54.04 48.68
CA VAL A 14 12.97 53.93 47.62
C VAL A 14 13.47 52.49 47.48
N LEU A 15 13.65 51.73 48.57
CA LEU A 15 14.07 50.32 48.50
C LEU A 15 12.98 49.40 47.91
N VAL A 16 11.71 49.61 48.25
CA VAL A 16 10.59 48.85 47.66
C VAL A 16 10.35 49.30 46.21
N GLY A 17 10.49 50.59 45.90
CA GLY A 17 10.43 51.09 44.52
C GLY A 17 11.53 50.54 43.63
N PHE A 18 12.76 50.40 44.16
CA PHE A 18 13.88 49.80 43.43
C PHE A 18 13.70 48.29 43.26
N LEU A 19 13.22 47.57 44.29
CA LEU A 19 12.89 46.14 44.19
C LEU A 19 11.78 45.86 43.17
N VAL A 20 10.71 46.65 43.15
CA VAL A 20 9.62 46.49 42.18
C VAL A 20 10.08 46.84 40.75
N LEU A 21 10.96 47.84 40.56
CA LEU A 21 11.51 48.19 39.25
C LEU A 21 12.58 47.20 38.74
N THR A 22 13.41 46.63 39.62
CA THR A 22 14.40 45.60 39.23
C THR A 22 13.73 44.24 38.97
N PHE A 23 12.64 43.90 39.66
CA PHE A 23 11.89 42.67 39.38
C PHE A 23 10.96 42.80 38.17
N SER A 24 10.39 43.97 37.88
CA SER A 24 9.54 44.16 36.69
C SER A 24 10.35 44.30 35.39
N GLY A 25 11.55 44.91 35.43
CA GLY A 25 12.41 45.04 34.24
C GLY A 25 12.99 43.72 33.71
N CYS A 26 13.20 42.72 34.57
CA CYS A 26 13.76 41.41 34.19
C CYS A 26 12.70 40.34 33.93
N THR A 27 11.49 40.44 34.49
CA THR A 27 10.44 39.41 34.35
C THR A 27 9.49 39.65 33.17
N ILE A 28 9.24 40.91 32.78
CA ILE A 28 8.35 41.24 31.65
C ILE A 28 8.84 40.65 30.31
N PRO A 29 10.14 40.70 29.95
CA PRO A 29 10.64 40.09 28.71
C PRO A 29 10.58 38.56 28.73
N LEU A 30 10.82 37.93 29.89
CA LEU A 30 10.74 36.47 30.07
C LEU A 30 9.30 35.98 29.92
N TYR A 31 8.33 36.68 30.55
CA TYR A 31 6.91 36.35 30.45
C TYR A 31 6.40 36.47 29.01
N HIS A 32 6.81 37.51 28.28
CA HIS A 32 6.44 37.68 26.87
C HIS A 32 6.93 36.52 25.99
N GLN A 33 8.18 36.08 26.18
CA GLN A 33 8.74 34.97 25.41
C GLN A 33 8.13 33.62 25.76
N VAL A 34 7.73 33.37 27.01
CA VAL A 34 6.97 32.16 27.39
C VAL A 34 5.59 32.14 26.73
N VAL A 35 4.89 33.28 26.69
CA VAL A 35 3.58 33.37 26.02
C VAL A 35 3.71 33.15 24.50
N GLU A 36 4.76 33.70 23.88
CA GLU A 36 5.04 33.49 22.46
C GLU A 36 5.43 32.04 22.16
N ALA A 37 6.26 31.43 23.02
CA ALA A 37 6.61 30.01 22.96
C ALA A 37 5.36 29.12 23.00
N ASN A 38 4.44 29.38 23.92
CA ASN A 38 3.22 28.60 24.07
C ASN A 38 2.32 28.70 22.82
N LYS A 39 2.20 29.88 22.19
CA LYS A 39 1.45 30.00 20.92
C LYS A 39 2.04 29.11 19.82
N LYS A 40 3.36 29.11 19.67
CA LYS A 40 4.06 28.26 18.70
C LYS A 40 3.93 26.78 19.04
N VAL A 41 3.97 26.42 20.32
CA VAL A 41 3.73 25.03 20.75
C VAL A 41 2.28 24.62 20.48
N ASP A 42 1.29 25.50 20.64
CA ASP A 42 -0.10 25.21 20.28
C ASP A 42 -0.26 24.98 18.77
N GLU A 43 0.49 25.69 17.91
CA GLU A 43 0.54 25.40 16.47
C GLU A 43 1.09 23.99 16.20
N VAL A 44 2.15 23.58 16.89
CA VAL A 44 2.71 22.22 16.79
C VAL A 44 1.73 21.16 17.27
N LYS A 45 1.00 21.41 18.36
CA LYS A 45 -0.03 20.48 18.87
C LYS A 45 -1.18 20.31 17.89
N LYS A 46 -1.51 21.34 17.11
CA LYS A 46 -2.50 21.20 16.04
C LYS A 46 -1.99 20.25 14.95
N ILE A 47 -0.73 20.40 14.53
CA ILE A 47 -0.08 19.48 13.58
C ILE A 47 -0.11 18.04 14.11
N PHE A 48 0.17 17.84 15.41
CA PHE A 48 0.07 16.53 16.03
C PHE A 48 -1.33 15.94 15.90
N SER A 49 -2.37 16.70 16.23
CA SER A 49 -3.76 16.22 16.13
C SER A 49 -4.16 15.86 14.69
N ASP A 50 -3.71 16.63 13.70
CA ASP A 50 -4.00 16.36 12.29
C ASP A 50 -3.26 15.07 11.85
N SER A 51 -1.98 14.92 12.23
CA SER A 51 -1.17 13.72 11.98
C SER A 51 -1.77 12.47 12.62
N ASP A 52 -2.18 12.54 13.89
CA ASP A 52 -2.71 11.39 14.63
C ASP A 52 -4.02 10.87 14.01
N ALA A 53 -4.84 11.77 13.46
CA ALA A 53 -6.07 11.40 12.77
C ALA A 53 -5.77 10.57 11.50
N VAL A 54 -4.86 11.04 10.64
CA VAL A 54 -4.47 10.33 9.41
C VAL A 54 -3.81 9.00 9.73
N VAL A 55 -2.92 8.98 10.72
CA VAL A 55 -2.24 7.77 11.19
C VAL A 55 -3.25 6.74 11.72
N SER A 56 -4.25 7.18 12.48
CA SER A 56 -5.33 6.30 12.95
C SER A 56 -6.19 5.76 11.81
N GLU A 57 -6.48 6.56 10.78
CA GLU A 57 -7.23 6.11 9.59
C GLU A 57 -6.46 5.01 8.84
N ALA A 58 -5.16 5.21 8.62
CA ALA A 58 -4.31 4.26 7.92
C ALA A 58 -4.08 2.95 8.70
N HIS A 59 -3.94 3.04 10.03
CA HIS A 59 -3.93 1.86 10.88
C HIS A 59 -5.26 1.09 10.81
N ALA A 60 -6.40 1.80 10.87
CA ALA A 60 -7.73 1.18 10.77
C ALA A 60 -7.97 0.50 9.42
N LEU A 61 -7.51 1.12 8.32
CA LEU A 61 -7.57 0.48 6.99
C LEU A 61 -6.74 -0.79 6.94
N SER A 62 -5.54 -0.78 7.51
CA SER A 62 -4.67 -1.95 7.56
C SER A 62 -5.29 -3.08 8.39
N GLN A 63 -5.94 -2.76 9.52
CA GLN A 63 -6.72 -3.73 10.29
C GLN A 63 -7.91 -4.27 9.50
N LYS A 64 -8.57 -3.43 8.71
CA LYS A 64 -9.66 -3.85 7.82
C LYS A 64 -9.14 -4.84 6.77
N VAL A 65 -8.06 -4.53 6.06
CA VAL A 65 -7.42 -5.45 5.07
C VAL A 65 -7.01 -6.78 5.72
N TYR A 66 -6.44 -6.71 6.93
CA TYR A 66 -6.08 -7.90 7.69
C TYR A 66 -7.29 -8.80 8.00
N ASN A 67 -8.46 -8.24 8.32
CA ASN A 67 -9.65 -9.00 8.76
C ASN A 67 -10.68 -9.28 7.65
N ASP A 68 -10.64 -8.53 6.55
CA ASP A 68 -11.65 -8.58 5.50
C ASP A 68 -11.61 -9.89 4.70
N SER A 69 -12.75 -10.18 4.06
CA SER A 69 -12.86 -11.28 3.11
C SER A 69 -11.92 -11.07 1.92
N LEU A 70 -11.26 -12.14 1.49
CA LEU A 70 -10.29 -12.14 0.40
C LEU A 70 -10.94 -12.15 -0.99
N THR A 71 -11.88 -11.25 -1.25
CA THR A 71 -12.58 -11.16 -2.56
C THR A 71 -12.03 -10.00 -3.39
N GLN A 72 -12.03 -10.13 -4.72
CA GLN A 72 -11.53 -9.10 -5.64
C GLN A 72 -12.07 -7.70 -5.32
N ARG A 73 -13.40 -7.54 -5.31
CA ARG A 73 -14.04 -6.24 -5.08
C ARG A 73 -13.65 -5.58 -3.76
N VAL A 74 -13.44 -6.37 -2.70
CA VAL A 74 -13.02 -5.82 -1.41
C VAL A 74 -11.58 -5.33 -1.49
N MET A 75 -10.70 -6.09 -2.15
CA MET A 75 -9.29 -5.71 -2.32
C MET A 75 -9.12 -4.50 -3.25
N GLU A 76 -9.88 -4.41 -4.35
CA GLU A 76 -9.89 -3.23 -5.23
C GLU A 76 -10.26 -1.96 -4.46
N ASN A 77 -11.34 -1.99 -3.67
CA ASN A 77 -11.71 -0.82 -2.84
C ASN A 77 -10.61 -0.47 -1.84
N ASN A 78 -9.94 -1.46 -1.25
CA ASN A 78 -8.86 -1.21 -0.31
C ASN A 78 -7.64 -0.56 -0.99
N LEU A 79 -7.31 -0.91 -2.24
CA LEU A 79 -6.20 -0.29 -2.99
C LEU A 79 -6.42 1.21 -3.23
N ASP A 80 -7.65 1.60 -3.58
CA ASP A 80 -8.01 3.01 -3.75
C ASP A 80 -7.83 3.78 -2.42
N ASP A 81 -8.34 3.20 -1.33
CA ASP A 81 -8.23 3.79 0.02
C ASP A 81 -6.76 3.90 0.48
N ILE A 82 -5.92 2.89 0.18
CA ILE A 82 -4.48 2.88 0.52
C ILE A 82 -3.75 4.01 -0.22
N ASN A 83 -3.98 4.15 -1.52
CA ASN A 83 -3.34 5.19 -2.33
C ASN A 83 -3.68 6.60 -1.84
N GLU A 84 -4.94 6.83 -1.44
CA GLU A 84 -5.35 8.11 -0.85
C GLU A 84 -4.60 8.38 0.47
N LEU A 85 -4.51 7.37 1.35
CA LEU A 85 -3.87 7.52 2.67
C LEU A 85 -2.36 7.70 2.58
N ASN A 86 -1.67 7.02 1.65
CA ASN A 86 -0.24 7.24 1.40
C ASN A 86 0.05 8.72 1.07
N GLY A 87 -0.76 9.33 0.19
CA GLY A 87 -0.61 10.76 -0.13
C GLY A 87 -0.86 11.70 1.05
N LYS A 88 -1.77 11.33 1.98
CA LYS A 88 -1.99 12.08 3.23
C LYS A 88 -0.82 11.92 4.20
N LEU A 89 -0.29 10.70 4.36
CA LEU A 89 0.86 10.44 5.26
C LEU A 89 2.11 11.21 4.83
N ASP A 90 2.38 11.28 3.51
CA ASP A 90 3.46 12.13 2.98
C ASP A 90 3.31 13.60 3.39
N THR A 91 2.07 14.11 3.33
CA THR A 91 1.76 15.49 3.75
C THR A 91 1.99 15.66 5.25
N GLU A 92 1.61 14.69 6.08
CA GLU A 92 1.80 14.76 7.53
C GLU A 92 3.27 14.64 7.94
N LYS A 93 4.08 13.86 7.23
CA LYS A 93 5.54 13.88 7.39
C LYS A 93 6.11 15.28 7.17
N GLU A 94 5.73 15.94 6.07
CA GLU A 94 6.15 17.32 5.82
C GLU A 94 5.70 18.28 6.92
N ASN A 95 4.48 18.11 7.43
CA ASN A 95 3.96 18.93 8.53
C ASN A 95 4.77 18.71 9.82
N LEU A 96 5.17 17.47 10.13
CA LEU A 96 6.05 17.19 11.26
C LEU A 96 7.47 17.74 11.05
N VAL A 97 7.97 17.87 9.82
CA VAL A 97 9.20 18.63 9.53
C VAL A 97 8.99 20.13 9.81
N LYS A 98 7.86 20.72 9.40
CA LYS A 98 7.53 22.12 9.72
C LYS A 98 7.46 22.32 11.24
N ALA A 99 6.86 21.37 11.98
CA ALA A 99 6.82 21.40 13.44
C ALA A 99 8.24 21.43 14.06
N GLU A 100 9.22 20.72 13.49
CA GLU A 100 10.62 20.82 13.93
C GLU A 100 11.17 22.24 13.80
N GLY A 101 10.88 22.90 12.67
CA GLY A 101 11.26 24.29 12.44
C GLY A 101 10.70 25.22 13.52
N ILE A 102 9.41 25.08 13.82
CA ILE A 102 8.75 25.86 14.88
C ILE A 102 9.40 25.58 16.25
N LEU A 103 9.68 24.32 16.57
CA LEU A 103 10.31 23.95 17.85
C LEU A 103 11.74 24.50 17.99
N LYS A 104 12.51 24.56 16.89
CA LYS A 104 13.84 25.20 16.87
C LYS A 104 13.77 26.71 17.10
N GLU A 105 12.74 27.37 16.58
CA GLU A 105 12.50 28.79 16.88
C GLU A 105 12.21 29.00 18.37
N VAL A 106 11.37 28.13 18.97
CA VAL A 106 11.05 28.18 20.41
C VAL A 106 12.29 27.95 21.28
N GLU A 107 13.22 27.07 20.88
CA GLU A 107 14.50 26.88 21.60
C GLU A 107 15.35 28.14 21.69
N GLY A 108 15.26 29.00 20.66
CA GLY A 108 15.95 30.29 20.59
C GLY A 108 15.45 31.33 21.59
N TYR A 109 14.27 31.11 22.19
CA TYR A 109 13.75 31.98 23.23
C TYR A 109 14.48 31.79 24.57
N ARG A 110 14.53 32.88 25.36
CA ARG A 110 14.99 32.88 26.75
C ARG A 110 13.85 32.36 27.63
N LEU A 111 13.79 31.04 27.74
CA LEU A 111 12.79 30.33 28.52
C LEU A 111 13.39 29.81 29.83
N PRO A 112 12.58 29.68 30.88
CA PRO A 112 12.96 28.97 32.11
C PRO A 112 13.48 27.55 31.83
N GLN A 113 14.40 27.05 32.66
CA GLN A 113 15.04 25.76 32.41
C GLN A 113 14.06 24.59 32.55
N ASP A 114 13.13 24.67 33.50
CA ASP A 114 12.00 23.78 33.67
C ASP A 114 11.04 23.77 32.47
N TYR A 115 10.87 24.91 31.78
CA TYR A 115 10.16 24.94 30.51
C TYR A 115 10.89 24.10 29.46
N LYS A 116 12.21 24.27 29.35
CA LYS A 116 13.05 23.59 28.35
C LYS A 116 13.13 22.08 28.60
N ASP A 117 13.46 21.69 29.82
CA ASP A 117 13.74 20.30 30.19
C ASP A 117 12.48 19.48 30.46
N GLY A 118 11.37 20.14 30.81
CA GLY A 118 10.06 19.50 31.00
C GLY A 118 9.19 19.62 29.76
N TYR A 119 8.56 20.80 29.60
CA TYR A 119 7.48 20.99 28.63
C TYR A 119 7.95 20.92 27.18
N LEU A 120 8.96 21.70 26.80
CA LEU A 120 9.46 21.73 25.42
C LEU A 120 10.10 20.39 25.03
N LYS A 121 10.79 19.73 25.96
CA LYS A 121 11.34 18.38 25.75
C LYS A 121 10.22 17.38 25.44
N ALA A 122 9.16 17.35 26.24
CA ALA A 122 8.02 16.46 26.00
C ALA A 122 7.39 16.67 24.62
N VAL A 123 7.24 17.94 24.17
CA VAL A 123 6.73 18.24 22.83
C VAL A 123 7.67 17.72 21.72
N LYS A 124 8.99 17.82 21.89
CA LYS A 124 9.96 17.26 20.93
C LYS A 124 9.94 15.73 20.90
N ASP A 125 9.83 15.11 22.07
CA ASP A 125 9.75 13.65 22.20
C ASP A 125 8.45 13.16 21.53
N GLY A 126 7.33 13.86 21.74
CA GLY A 126 6.04 13.58 21.10
C GLY A 126 6.07 13.69 19.58
N ARG A 127 6.77 14.70 19.02
CA ARG A 127 7.01 14.79 17.58
C ARG A 127 7.77 13.57 17.06
N SER A 128 8.85 13.22 17.74
CA SER A 128 9.75 12.14 17.29
C SER A 128 9.00 10.81 17.28
N LYS A 129 8.17 10.55 18.29
CA LYS A 129 7.34 9.34 18.36
C LYS A 129 6.27 9.28 17.29
N ARG A 130 5.68 10.41 16.88
CA ARG A 130 4.74 10.45 15.75
C ARG A 130 5.39 10.16 14.40
N ILE A 131 6.65 10.57 14.20
CA ILE A 131 7.41 10.16 13.01
C ILE A 131 7.61 8.64 13.01
N GLU A 132 8.05 8.07 14.14
CA GLU A 132 8.17 6.61 14.27
C GLU A 132 6.82 5.91 14.01
N GLN A 133 5.70 6.47 14.50
CA GLN A 133 4.38 5.91 14.30
C GLN A 133 3.92 5.96 12.83
N ILE A 134 4.22 7.04 12.11
CA ILE A 134 3.96 7.10 10.66
C ILE A 134 4.75 6.01 9.95
N ASP A 135 6.03 5.82 10.26
CA ASP A 135 6.86 4.79 9.60
C ASP A 135 6.30 3.38 9.83
N VAL A 136 5.75 3.09 11.02
CA VAL A 136 5.06 1.81 11.29
C VAL A 136 3.80 1.66 10.44
N VAL A 137 2.98 2.71 10.35
CA VAL A 137 1.71 2.65 9.59
C VAL A 137 1.95 2.62 8.08
N GLU A 138 3.00 3.24 7.57
CA GLU A 138 3.41 3.04 6.17
C GLU A 138 3.82 1.59 5.91
N GLY A 139 4.52 0.95 6.85
CA GLY A 139 4.79 -0.49 6.77
C GLY A 139 3.49 -1.32 6.71
N LEU A 140 2.50 -0.98 7.52
CA LEU A 140 1.19 -1.64 7.50
C LEU A 140 0.44 -1.42 6.17
N LEU A 141 0.46 -0.20 5.63
CA LEU A 141 -0.16 0.11 4.34
C LEU A 141 0.56 -0.58 3.20
N PHE A 142 1.89 -0.68 3.23
CA PHE A 142 2.68 -1.41 2.26
C PHE A 142 2.29 -2.90 2.22
N GLU A 143 2.24 -3.57 3.37
CA GLU A 143 1.81 -4.98 3.41
C GLU A 143 0.33 -5.14 3.02
N SER A 144 -0.50 -4.14 3.31
CA SER A 144 -1.90 -4.10 2.87
C SER A 144 -2.02 -4.00 1.34
N GLU A 145 -1.19 -3.16 0.73
CA GLU A 145 -1.13 -2.95 -0.71
C GLU A 145 -0.65 -4.22 -1.42
N ASN A 146 0.42 -4.83 -0.94
CA ASN A 146 0.94 -6.09 -1.49
C ASN A 146 -0.12 -7.17 -1.51
N LEU A 147 -0.85 -7.34 -0.40
CA LEU A 147 -1.91 -8.34 -0.31
C LEU A 147 -3.07 -8.03 -1.24
N ALA A 148 -3.54 -6.78 -1.22
CA ALA A 148 -4.69 -6.40 -2.02
C ALA A 148 -4.37 -6.52 -3.52
N SER A 149 -3.21 -6.04 -3.97
CA SER A 149 -2.73 -6.17 -5.35
C SER A 149 -2.61 -7.64 -5.75
N ALA A 150 -1.98 -8.48 -4.93
CA ALA A 150 -1.82 -9.90 -5.26
C ALA A 150 -3.16 -10.62 -5.47
N LEU A 151 -4.16 -10.27 -4.67
CA LEU A 151 -5.51 -10.85 -4.80
C LEU A 151 -6.24 -10.30 -6.02
N VAL A 152 -6.11 -9.01 -6.34
CA VAL A 152 -6.68 -8.44 -7.56
C VAL A 152 -6.09 -9.10 -8.80
N ASP A 153 -4.76 -9.24 -8.85
CA ASP A 153 -4.07 -9.91 -9.97
C ASP A 153 -4.50 -11.38 -10.08
N TYR A 154 -4.58 -12.09 -8.95
CA TYR A 154 -5.10 -13.44 -8.90
C TYR A 154 -6.51 -13.57 -9.50
N TYR A 155 -7.46 -12.74 -9.05
CA TYR A 155 -8.83 -12.83 -9.54
C TYR A 155 -8.97 -12.36 -10.99
N SER A 156 -8.17 -11.39 -11.43
CA SER A 156 -8.07 -11.00 -12.84
C SER A 156 -7.61 -12.18 -13.70
N ALA A 157 -6.55 -12.88 -13.26
CA ALA A 157 -6.01 -14.06 -13.93
C ALA A 157 -7.05 -15.18 -14.05
N ILE A 158 -7.80 -15.45 -12.98
CA ILE A 158 -8.85 -16.48 -12.98
C ILE A 158 -9.98 -16.13 -13.95
N ASN A 159 -10.47 -14.89 -13.93
CA ASN A 159 -11.52 -14.45 -14.87
C ASN A 159 -11.03 -14.52 -16.32
N ARG A 160 -9.79 -14.10 -16.57
CA ARG A 160 -9.20 -14.17 -17.91
C ARG A 160 -8.97 -15.60 -18.38
N LEU A 161 -8.59 -16.51 -17.49
CA LEU A 161 -8.49 -17.94 -17.78
C LEU A 161 -9.83 -18.52 -18.21
N GLU A 162 -10.93 -18.15 -17.52
CA GLU A 162 -12.29 -18.54 -17.93
C GLU A 162 -12.63 -18.02 -19.34
N GLN A 163 -12.29 -16.77 -19.64
CA GLN A 163 -12.50 -16.18 -20.97
C GLN A 163 -11.70 -16.91 -22.05
N VAL A 164 -10.44 -17.26 -21.78
CA VAL A 164 -9.59 -18.06 -22.68
C VAL A 164 -10.25 -19.41 -22.96
N GLY A 165 -10.71 -20.11 -21.91
CA GLY A 165 -11.41 -21.39 -22.04
C GLY A 165 -12.69 -21.30 -22.86
N ASN A 166 -13.52 -20.27 -22.60
CA ASN A 166 -14.74 -20.02 -23.36
C ASN A 166 -14.44 -19.74 -24.84
N ARG A 167 -13.42 -18.93 -25.11
CA ARG A 167 -13.04 -18.55 -26.48
C ARG A 167 -12.52 -19.74 -27.29
N MET A 168 -11.78 -20.65 -26.65
CA MET A 168 -11.41 -21.93 -27.26
C MET A 168 -12.62 -22.78 -27.64
N GLY A 169 -13.70 -22.74 -26.86
CA GLY A 169 -14.96 -23.45 -27.15
C GLY A 169 -15.71 -22.93 -28.38
N GLU A 170 -15.36 -21.75 -28.89
CA GLU A 170 -15.99 -21.10 -30.05
C GLU A 170 -15.28 -21.39 -31.38
N MET A 171 -14.23 -22.22 -31.36
CA MET A 171 -13.45 -22.55 -32.56
C MET A 171 -14.35 -23.12 -33.69
N PRO A 172 -14.38 -22.49 -34.88
CA PRO A 172 -15.20 -22.95 -35.99
C PRO A 172 -14.57 -24.16 -36.69
N GLU A 173 -15.42 -24.93 -37.37
CA GLU A 173 -14.94 -25.93 -38.33
C GLU A 173 -14.35 -25.21 -39.55
N ILE A 174 -13.09 -25.51 -39.85
CA ILE A 174 -12.33 -24.85 -40.92
C ILE A 174 -12.55 -25.52 -42.27
N SER A 175 -12.79 -24.72 -43.32
CA SER A 175 -12.91 -25.20 -44.69
C SER A 175 -12.16 -24.32 -45.69
N PHE A 176 -11.53 -24.94 -46.68
CA PHE A 176 -10.88 -24.25 -47.81
C PHE A 176 -11.86 -23.38 -48.61
N GLU A 177 -13.08 -23.87 -48.78
CA GLU A 177 -14.14 -23.25 -49.58
C GLU A 177 -14.77 -22.05 -48.86
N ASN A 178 -14.48 -21.88 -47.57
CA ASN A 178 -14.95 -20.77 -46.76
C ASN A 178 -13.81 -20.12 -45.96
N PRO A 179 -12.99 -19.27 -46.61
CA PRO A 179 -11.85 -18.61 -45.97
C PRO A 179 -12.20 -17.78 -44.73
N GLU A 180 -13.45 -17.33 -44.58
CA GLU A 180 -13.90 -16.62 -43.38
C GLU A 180 -13.79 -17.48 -42.12
N THR A 181 -14.03 -18.79 -42.22
CA THR A 181 -13.86 -19.72 -41.08
C THR A 181 -12.40 -19.86 -40.65
N ILE A 182 -11.47 -19.79 -41.61
CA ILE A 182 -10.03 -19.81 -41.36
C ILE A 182 -9.62 -18.51 -40.65
N GLU A 183 -10.12 -17.36 -41.11
CA GLU A 183 -9.85 -16.07 -40.47
C GLU A 183 -10.38 -16.01 -39.03
N GLN A 184 -11.61 -16.48 -38.81
CA GLN A 184 -12.22 -16.52 -37.48
C GLN A 184 -11.43 -17.40 -36.50
N ALA A 185 -11.06 -18.61 -36.92
CA ALA A 185 -10.25 -19.51 -36.10
C ALA A 185 -8.85 -18.92 -35.80
N LYS A 186 -8.22 -18.27 -36.79
CA LYS A 186 -6.95 -17.56 -36.59
C LYS A 186 -7.09 -16.47 -35.52
N GLN A 187 -8.16 -15.68 -35.59
CA GLN A 187 -8.44 -14.62 -34.62
C GLN A 187 -8.64 -15.19 -33.21
N ILE A 188 -9.47 -16.24 -33.07
CA ILE A 188 -9.71 -16.92 -31.79
C ILE A 188 -8.39 -17.42 -31.17
N LEU A 189 -7.54 -18.07 -31.95
CA LEU A 189 -6.25 -18.57 -31.46
C LEU A 189 -5.29 -17.44 -31.06
N GLY A 190 -5.32 -16.31 -31.77
CA GLY A 190 -4.55 -15.12 -31.40
C GLY A 190 -5.02 -14.51 -30.07
N GLU A 191 -6.33 -14.47 -29.85
CA GLU A 191 -6.93 -14.02 -28.59
C GLU A 191 -6.62 -14.99 -27.44
N VAL A 192 -6.67 -16.31 -27.68
CA VAL A 192 -6.27 -17.36 -26.71
C VAL A 192 -4.81 -17.22 -26.32
N SER A 193 -3.90 -17.05 -27.28
CA SER A 193 -2.47 -16.82 -27.02
C SER A 193 -2.23 -15.58 -26.18
N THR A 194 -2.88 -14.46 -26.55
CA THR A 194 -2.76 -13.20 -25.82
C THR A 194 -3.27 -13.35 -24.38
N GLY A 195 -4.47 -13.92 -24.21
CA GLY A 195 -5.06 -14.14 -22.90
C GLY A 195 -4.23 -15.05 -22.01
N ALA A 196 -3.67 -16.15 -22.55
CA ALA A 196 -2.80 -17.05 -21.79
C ALA A 196 -1.51 -16.36 -21.29
N LYS A 197 -0.91 -15.47 -22.11
CA LYS A 197 0.26 -14.67 -21.69
C LYS A 197 -0.09 -13.64 -20.62
N GLU A 198 -1.27 -13.04 -20.70
CA GLU A 198 -1.76 -12.10 -19.69
C GLU A 198 -2.04 -12.82 -18.36
N VAL A 199 -2.69 -13.98 -18.38
CA VAL A 199 -2.87 -14.83 -17.18
C VAL A 199 -1.50 -15.19 -16.56
N GLN A 200 -0.52 -15.52 -17.41
CA GLN A 200 0.84 -15.79 -16.95
C GLN A 200 1.47 -14.58 -16.23
N ALA A 201 1.31 -13.38 -16.78
CA ALA A 201 1.81 -12.17 -16.14
C ALA A 201 1.11 -11.90 -14.80
N GLU A 202 -0.22 -11.93 -14.77
CA GLU A 202 -1.02 -11.67 -13.57
C GLU A 202 -0.70 -12.66 -12.43
N PHE A 203 -0.50 -13.95 -12.72
CA PHE A 203 -0.05 -14.90 -11.68
C PHE A 203 1.40 -14.66 -11.21
N ASN A 204 2.30 -14.18 -12.09
CA ASN A 204 3.65 -13.80 -11.68
C ASN A 204 3.62 -12.59 -10.74
N ASP A 205 2.81 -11.59 -11.05
CA ASP A 205 2.68 -10.35 -10.28
C ASP A 205 2.09 -10.63 -8.89
N ALA A 206 1.06 -11.49 -8.83
CA ALA A 206 0.52 -11.96 -7.55
C ALA A 206 1.57 -12.66 -6.68
N ALA A 207 2.36 -13.57 -7.26
CA ALA A 207 3.40 -14.31 -6.55
C ALA A 207 4.60 -13.44 -6.14
N ALA A 208 4.86 -12.36 -6.87
CA ALA A 208 5.90 -11.39 -6.54
C ALA A 208 5.49 -10.49 -5.37
N SER A 209 4.20 -10.15 -5.30
CA SER A 209 3.64 -9.27 -4.27
C SER A 209 3.48 -9.98 -2.92
N VAL A 210 3.03 -11.24 -2.93
CA VAL A 210 2.86 -12.04 -1.72
C VAL A 210 3.51 -13.42 -1.90
N SER A 211 4.57 -13.66 -1.13
CA SER A 211 5.26 -14.95 -1.11
C SER A 211 4.52 -15.98 -0.26
N VAL A 212 3.42 -16.53 -0.80
CA VAL A 212 2.68 -17.65 -0.22
C VAL A 212 2.53 -18.78 -1.25
N ASP A 213 2.42 -20.02 -0.77
CA ASP A 213 2.40 -21.23 -1.61
C ASP A 213 1.27 -21.23 -2.65
N VAL A 214 0.11 -20.65 -2.34
CA VAL A 214 -1.01 -20.57 -3.30
C VAL A 214 -0.63 -19.80 -4.56
N PHE A 215 -0.08 -18.59 -4.43
CA PHE A 215 0.37 -17.80 -5.58
C PHE A 215 1.60 -18.41 -6.24
N THR A 216 2.51 -18.99 -5.46
CA THR A 216 3.70 -19.66 -6.01
C THR A 216 3.31 -20.83 -6.91
N LYS A 217 2.36 -21.67 -6.49
CA LYS A 217 1.88 -22.78 -7.29
C LYS A 217 1.14 -22.32 -8.54
N LEU A 218 0.28 -21.31 -8.41
CA LEU A 218 -0.41 -20.74 -9.57
C LEU A 218 0.57 -20.19 -10.60
N ARG A 219 1.62 -19.49 -10.15
CA ARG A 219 2.73 -19.04 -11.00
C ARG A 219 3.43 -20.20 -11.71
N ASP A 220 3.74 -21.27 -10.99
CA ASP A 220 4.40 -22.45 -11.56
C ASP A 220 3.51 -23.13 -12.62
N THR A 221 2.20 -23.22 -12.38
CA THR A 221 1.22 -23.67 -13.37
C THR A 221 1.09 -22.69 -14.55
N ALA A 222 1.26 -21.39 -14.32
CA ALA A 222 1.20 -20.36 -15.36
C ALA A 222 2.30 -20.50 -16.42
N VAL A 223 3.43 -21.13 -16.06
CA VAL A 223 4.46 -21.51 -17.04
C VAL A 223 3.90 -22.51 -18.07
N ASP A 224 3.01 -23.40 -17.65
CA ASP A 224 2.35 -24.33 -18.55
C ASP A 224 1.34 -23.62 -19.48
N LEU A 225 0.69 -22.53 -19.02
CA LEU A 225 -0.08 -21.66 -19.91
C LEU A 225 0.79 -20.95 -20.95
N GLY A 226 2.04 -20.63 -20.62
CA GLY A 226 3.01 -20.14 -21.61
C GLY A 226 3.17 -21.11 -22.78
N ASN A 227 3.23 -22.42 -22.49
CA ASN A 227 3.29 -23.45 -23.54
C ASN A 227 1.98 -23.56 -24.35
N VAL A 228 0.82 -23.28 -23.73
CA VAL A 228 -0.47 -23.18 -24.44
C VAL A 228 -0.46 -21.99 -25.40
N ALA A 229 0.08 -20.85 -24.95
CA ALA A 229 0.20 -19.65 -25.77
C ALA A 229 1.13 -19.87 -26.97
N ASP A 230 2.31 -20.46 -26.75
CA ASP A 230 3.27 -20.79 -27.81
C ASP A 230 2.67 -21.78 -28.82
N ALA A 231 1.94 -22.79 -28.34
CA ALA A 231 1.25 -23.74 -29.21
C ALA A 231 0.14 -23.07 -30.03
N SER A 232 -0.56 -22.10 -29.44
CA SER A 232 -1.60 -21.31 -30.11
C SER A 232 -1.00 -20.36 -31.16
N ASP A 233 0.13 -19.71 -30.88
CA ASP A 233 0.86 -18.87 -31.86
C ASP A 233 1.33 -19.67 -33.08
N ALA A 234 1.79 -20.89 -32.86
CA ALA A 234 2.14 -21.80 -33.95
C ALA A 234 0.91 -22.16 -34.80
N LEU A 235 -0.26 -22.38 -34.19
CA LEU A 235 -1.50 -22.56 -34.94
C LEU A 235 -1.88 -21.29 -35.71
N VAL A 236 -1.82 -20.09 -35.10
CA VAL A 236 -2.07 -18.82 -35.80
C VAL A 236 -1.24 -18.72 -37.08
N THR A 237 0.04 -19.09 -37.01
CA THR A 237 0.94 -19.09 -38.16
C THR A 237 0.49 -20.08 -39.25
N ILE A 238 0.04 -21.28 -38.86
CA ILE A 238 -0.50 -22.27 -39.81
C ILE A 238 -1.80 -21.75 -40.46
N TYR A 239 -2.70 -21.14 -39.69
CA TYR A 239 -3.94 -20.58 -40.20
C TYR A 239 -3.71 -19.38 -41.12
N GLU A 240 -2.70 -18.56 -40.84
CA GLU A 240 -2.29 -17.47 -41.75
C GLU A 240 -1.79 -18.02 -43.10
N ALA A 241 -1.03 -19.11 -43.08
CA ALA A 241 -0.59 -19.79 -44.30
C ALA A 241 -1.78 -20.40 -45.08
N LEU A 242 -2.72 -21.05 -44.38
CA LEU A 242 -3.95 -21.58 -44.98
C LEU A 242 -4.77 -20.48 -45.66
N LEU A 243 -5.00 -19.38 -44.96
CA LEU A 243 -5.75 -18.24 -45.47
C LEU A 243 -5.09 -17.64 -46.71
N THR A 244 -3.78 -17.42 -46.64
CA THR A 244 -2.99 -16.87 -47.76
C THR A 244 -3.09 -17.77 -48.98
N ALA A 245 -2.96 -19.08 -48.80
CA ALA A 245 -3.09 -20.05 -49.87
C ALA A 245 -4.51 -20.08 -50.47
N ALA A 246 -5.55 -20.04 -49.64
CA ALA A 246 -6.94 -20.01 -50.08
C ALA A 246 -7.27 -18.74 -50.89
N ILE A 247 -6.85 -17.56 -50.42
CA ILE A 247 -7.04 -16.29 -51.15
C ILE A 247 -6.36 -16.30 -52.52
N ASN A 248 -5.17 -16.91 -52.60
CA ASN A 248 -4.38 -16.97 -53.82
C ASN A 248 -4.77 -18.13 -54.76
N GLY A 249 -5.67 -19.03 -54.34
CA GLY A 249 -6.01 -20.25 -55.08
C GLY A 249 -4.85 -21.26 -55.18
N ASP A 250 -3.91 -21.24 -54.22
CA ASP A 250 -2.78 -22.17 -54.16
C ASP A 250 -3.16 -23.45 -53.40
N GLU A 251 -3.76 -24.40 -54.11
CA GLU A 251 -4.21 -25.68 -53.54
C GLU A 251 -3.06 -26.48 -52.90
N GLN A 252 -1.86 -26.46 -53.50
CA GLN A 252 -0.72 -27.20 -52.97
C GLN A 252 -0.19 -26.56 -51.67
N GLY A 253 -0.11 -25.22 -51.64
CA GLY A 253 0.22 -24.46 -50.43
C GLY A 253 -0.78 -24.73 -49.31
N PHE A 254 -2.08 -24.78 -49.63
CA PHE A 254 -3.13 -25.08 -48.67
C PHE A 254 -2.98 -26.49 -48.08
N VAL A 255 -2.84 -27.51 -48.93
CA VAL A 255 -2.66 -28.91 -48.46
C VAL A 255 -1.40 -29.04 -47.59
N ASN A 256 -0.30 -28.38 -47.96
CA ASN A 256 0.93 -28.42 -47.17
C ASN A 256 0.76 -27.83 -45.77
N ALA A 257 0.07 -26.69 -45.63
CA ALA A 257 -0.23 -26.10 -44.34
C ALA A 257 -1.26 -26.93 -43.55
N TYR A 258 -2.29 -27.44 -44.22
CA TYR A 258 -3.36 -28.22 -43.59
C TYR A 258 -2.82 -29.50 -42.94
N ASN A 259 -1.86 -30.16 -43.60
CA ASN A 259 -1.20 -31.35 -43.07
C ASN A 259 -0.37 -31.09 -41.78
N GLN A 260 -0.10 -29.83 -41.42
CA GLN A 260 0.59 -29.48 -40.17
C GLN A 260 -0.38 -29.34 -38.98
N LEU A 261 -1.68 -29.10 -39.24
CA LEU A 261 -2.67 -28.87 -38.19
C LEU A 261 -2.79 -30.02 -37.19
N PRO A 262 -2.88 -31.31 -37.58
CA PRO A 262 -3.07 -32.39 -36.61
C PRO A 262 -1.95 -32.47 -35.58
N VAL A 263 -0.70 -32.36 -36.03
CA VAL A 263 0.47 -32.39 -35.15
C VAL A 263 0.46 -31.20 -34.19
N GLN A 264 0.14 -30.00 -34.68
CA GLN A 264 0.13 -28.82 -33.84
C GLN A 264 -1.06 -28.80 -32.86
N LEU A 265 -2.20 -29.35 -33.24
CA LEU A 265 -3.35 -29.54 -32.33
C LEU A 265 -3.02 -30.54 -31.22
N GLU A 266 -2.30 -31.62 -31.52
CA GLU A 266 -1.80 -32.55 -30.49
C GLU A 266 -0.88 -31.84 -29.49
N VAL A 267 0.00 -30.94 -29.96
CA VAL A 267 0.85 -30.12 -29.07
C VAL A 267 0.00 -29.22 -28.17
N LEU A 268 -1.01 -28.54 -28.72
CA LEU A 268 -1.91 -27.70 -27.92
C LEU A 268 -2.66 -28.51 -26.86
N VAL A 269 -3.23 -29.67 -27.24
CA VAL A 269 -3.94 -30.56 -26.31
C VAL A 269 -3.01 -31.04 -25.19
N ALA A 270 -1.80 -31.49 -25.52
CA ALA A 270 -0.83 -31.93 -24.51
C ALA A 270 -0.42 -30.80 -23.56
N SER A 271 -0.27 -29.57 -24.05
CA SER A 271 -0.01 -28.39 -23.21
C SER A 271 -1.17 -28.11 -22.26
N LEU A 272 -2.42 -28.22 -22.72
CA LEU A 272 -3.62 -28.03 -21.89
C LEU A 272 -3.75 -29.13 -20.82
N GLU A 273 -3.54 -30.39 -21.18
CA GLU A 273 -3.56 -31.51 -20.24
C GLU A 273 -2.51 -31.33 -19.14
N LYS A 274 -1.33 -30.82 -19.50
CA LYS A 274 -0.27 -30.53 -18.54
C LYS A 274 -0.64 -29.37 -17.61
N PHE A 275 -1.20 -28.30 -18.16
CA PHE A 275 -1.72 -27.18 -17.37
C PHE A 275 -2.78 -27.65 -16.37
N GLU A 276 -3.78 -28.40 -16.83
CA GLU A 276 -4.87 -28.91 -15.98
C GLU A 276 -4.33 -29.81 -14.86
N ALA A 277 -3.39 -30.71 -15.18
CA ALA A 277 -2.75 -31.57 -14.18
C ALA A 277 -1.89 -30.81 -13.17
N GLY A 278 -1.34 -29.66 -13.56
CA GLY A 278 -0.52 -28.80 -12.72
C GLY A 278 -1.33 -27.80 -11.88
N PHE A 279 -2.60 -27.54 -12.21
CA PHE A 279 -3.40 -26.54 -11.54
C PHE A 279 -3.72 -26.94 -10.08
N PRO A 280 -3.54 -26.03 -9.09
CA PRO A 280 -3.68 -26.36 -7.67
C PRO A 280 -5.16 -26.40 -7.24
N ALA A 281 -5.91 -27.37 -7.73
CA ALA A 281 -7.35 -27.52 -7.48
C ALA A 281 -7.74 -27.77 -6.01
N ASP A 282 -6.78 -28.00 -5.11
CA ASP A 282 -7.01 -28.07 -3.66
C ASP A 282 -6.96 -26.70 -2.97
N LEU A 283 -6.43 -25.68 -3.66
CA LEU A 283 -6.28 -24.31 -3.18
C LEU A 283 -7.28 -23.34 -3.83
N VAL A 284 -7.79 -23.71 -5.01
CA VAL A 284 -8.78 -22.95 -5.76
C VAL A 284 -9.98 -23.86 -6.05
N ASP A 285 -11.19 -23.39 -5.80
CA ASP A 285 -12.41 -24.15 -6.05
C ASP A 285 -12.89 -24.04 -7.51
N ASN A 286 -13.99 -24.71 -7.84
CA ASN A 286 -14.53 -24.73 -9.20
C ASN A 286 -15.07 -23.39 -9.69
N ASN A 287 -15.28 -22.42 -8.79
CA ASN A 287 -15.70 -21.06 -9.13
C ASN A 287 -14.49 -20.12 -9.27
N GLY A 288 -13.26 -20.63 -9.09
CA GLY A 288 -12.06 -19.80 -9.07
C GLY A 288 -11.84 -19.06 -7.75
N ASP A 289 -12.60 -19.40 -6.70
CA ASP A 289 -12.44 -18.82 -5.38
C ASP A 289 -11.38 -19.57 -4.56
N LEU A 290 -10.74 -18.85 -3.63
CA LEU A 290 -9.80 -19.47 -2.70
C LEU A 290 -10.52 -20.45 -1.77
N THR A 291 -9.96 -21.64 -1.62
CA THR A 291 -10.47 -22.61 -0.63
C THR A 291 -10.07 -22.18 0.77
N THR A 292 -10.75 -22.71 1.79
CA THR A 292 -10.36 -22.52 3.20
C THR A 292 -8.90 -22.90 3.48
N LYS A 293 -8.35 -23.86 2.73
CA LYS A 293 -6.93 -24.21 2.85
C LYS A 293 -6.05 -23.05 2.41
N ALA A 294 -6.32 -22.44 1.27
CA ALA A 294 -5.58 -21.27 0.78
C ALA A 294 -5.77 -20.06 1.70
N GLU A 295 -6.99 -19.79 2.17
CA GLU A 295 -7.28 -18.71 3.11
C GLU A 295 -6.45 -18.82 4.40
N ASN A 296 -6.31 -20.03 4.95
CA ASN A 296 -5.48 -20.26 6.14
C ASN A 296 -3.98 -20.00 5.87
N MET A 297 -3.50 -20.29 4.67
CA MET A 297 -2.11 -20.01 4.29
C MET A 297 -1.86 -18.51 4.16
N ILE A 298 -2.79 -17.79 3.53
CA ILE A 298 -2.75 -16.34 3.46
C ILE A 298 -2.88 -15.73 4.85
N GLN A 299 -3.72 -16.28 5.73
CA GLN A 299 -3.81 -15.81 7.12
C GLN A 299 -2.49 -16.00 7.88
N THR A 300 -1.78 -17.11 7.65
CA THR A 300 -0.45 -17.30 8.25
C THR A 300 0.52 -16.23 7.74
N TRP A 301 0.50 -15.95 6.44
CA TRP A 301 1.30 -14.86 5.87
C TRP A 301 0.91 -13.48 6.46
N LYS A 302 -0.39 -13.19 6.61
CA LYS A 302 -0.88 -11.97 7.26
C LYS A 302 -0.35 -11.86 8.68
N ASP A 303 -0.42 -12.94 9.44
CA ASP A 303 0.06 -13.00 10.82
C ASP A 303 1.55 -12.64 10.91
N ASP A 304 2.37 -13.20 10.02
CA ASP A 304 3.82 -13.02 9.99
C ASP A 304 4.25 -11.59 9.60
N ASN A 305 3.44 -10.88 8.81
CA ASN A 305 3.80 -9.54 8.28
C ASN A 305 3.10 -8.39 9.02
N PHE A 306 1.89 -8.60 9.56
CA PHE A 306 1.12 -7.52 10.18
C PHE A 306 1.24 -7.46 11.70
N LYS A 307 1.28 -8.59 12.40
CA LYS A 307 1.07 -8.61 13.87
C LYS A 307 2.11 -7.79 14.62
N ASP A 308 3.38 -7.91 14.23
CA ASP A 308 4.45 -7.18 14.88
C ASP A 308 4.34 -5.66 14.64
N LEU A 309 3.85 -5.26 13.47
CA LEU A 309 3.59 -3.85 13.16
C LEU A 309 2.39 -3.31 13.94
N PHE A 310 1.30 -4.08 14.07
CA PHE A 310 0.17 -3.68 14.92
C PHE A 310 0.59 -3.54 16.39
N ASN A 311 1.37 -4.47 16.92
CA ASN A 311 1.88 -4.38 18.28
C ASN A 311 2.78 -3.14 18.47
N GLN A 312 3.66 -2.86 17.50
CA GLN A 312 4.52 -1.67 17.54
C GLN A 312 3.69 -0.38 17.50
N TYR A 313 2.64 -0.34 16.67
CA TYR A 313 1.73 0.78 16.62
C TYR A 313 1.04 1.03 17.97
N ASP A 314 0.48 -0.02 18.58
CA ASP A 314 -0.22 0.09 19.87
C ASP A 314 0.72 0.57 21.00
N ASP A 315 1.94 0.05 21.05
CA ASP A 315 2.96 0.47 22.02
C ASP A 315 3.40 1.94 21.82
N LEU A 316 3.55 2.37 20.56
CA LEU A 316 3.86 3.76 20.22
C LEU A 316 2.70 4.69 20.56
N GLN A 317 1.46 4.31 20.24
CA GLN A 317 0.27 5.10 20.56
C GLN A 317 0.18 5.33 22.06
N LYS A 318 0.38 4.29 22.87
CA LYS A 318 0.38 4.42 24.33
C LYS A 318 1.48 5.37 24.83
N THR A 319 2.67 5.30 24.23
CA THR A 319 3.78 6.20 24.58
C THR A 319 3.44 7.64 24.22
N ILE A 320 2.81 7.87 23.06
CA ILE A 320 2.35 9.18 22.62
C ILE A 320 1.28 9.72 23.57
N ASP A 321 0.30 8.92 23.98
CA ASP A 321 -0.73 9.31 24.93
C ASP A 321 -0.14 9.74 26.28
N ASP A 322 0.87 9.01 26.79
CA ASP A 322 1.57 9.37 28.02
C ASP A 322 2.32 10.71 27.89
N ILE A 323 2.94 10.97 26.74
CA ILE A 323 3.60 12.24 26.43
C ILE A 323 2.57 13.37 26.33
N ASP A 324 1.45 13.16 25.65
CA ASP A 324 0.40 14.16 25.47
C ASP A 324 -0.28 14.50 26.79
N ASN A 325 -0.41 13.54 27.70
CA ASN A 325 -0.85 13.78 29.07
C ASN A 325 0.12 14.71 29.82
N ALA A 326 1.44 14.54 29.64
CA ALA A 326 2.43 15.43 30.23
C ALA A 326 2.37 16.85 29.60
N ILE A 327 2.17 16.94 28.28
CA ILE A 327 2.00 18.22 27.57
C ILE A 327 0.71 18.94 28.00
N SER A 328 -0.39 18.20 28.19
CA SER A 328 -1.70 18.76 28.51
C SER A 328 -1.78 19.39 29.90
N GLN A 329 -0.89 19.01 30.82
CA GLN A 329 -0.76 19.68 32.11
C GLN A 329 -0.26 21.13 31.98
N GLY A 330 0.32 21.47 30.83
CA GLY A 330 0.82 22.79 30.47
C GLY A 330 2.02 23.23 31.31
N TYR A 331 2.73 24.24 30.82
CA TYR A 331 3.69 24.96 31.67
C TYR A 331 2.93 26.00 32.52
N LYS A 332 2.93 25.83 33.85
CA LYS A 332 2.24 26.69 34.82
C LYS A 332 3.12 27.82 35.35
#